data_AF-A0A2Z6M8F1-F1
#
_entry.id   AF-A0A2Z6M8F1-F1
#
_cell.length_a   1.000
_cell.length_b   1.000
_cell.length_c   1.000
_cell.angle_alpha   90.00
_cell.angle_beta   90.00
_cell.angle_gamma   90.00
#
_symmetry.space_group_name_H-M   'P 1'
#
loop_
_entity.id
_entity.type
_entity.pdbx_description
1 polymer ?
#
loop_
_entity_poly.entity_id
_entity_poly.type
_entity_poly.pdbx_seq_one_letter_code
_entity_poly.pdbx_strand_id
1 'polypeptide(L)'
;MLAETWPASFCHINTCISPIPSKFSIHGLWPQNRSSPHTMRCTTDQLVENELNPLTPRIENVWPSLTGKNINFWTYEWNVHGTCSTMTTYDYFKLALDLYAKIDIKGLLQKSNLTPGTKSIKRIDIEDAIKKLGTGGSTPQLNCDKKSGNLLEVRLCFDTSTNPKYTNCPTYTNCPLDVYLPL
;
A
#
# COMPACT_ATOMS: atom_id res chain seq x y z
N MET A 1 -6.61 6.38 1.66
CA MET A 1 -5.48 5.62 2.25
C MET A 1 -4.79 4.88 1.13
N LEU A 2 -3.47 4.98 1.00
CA LEU A 2 -2.67 4.15 0.10
C LEU A 2 -2.09 2.99 0.91
N ALA A 3 -2.41 1.76 0.52
CA ALA A 3 -1.86 0.55 1.11
C ALA A 3 -0.73 0.02 0.23
N GLU A 4 0.42 -0.24 0.83
CA GLU A 4 1.61 -0.78 0.18
C GLU A 4 2.01 -2.10 0.84
N THR A 5 2.06 -3.17 0.04
CA THR A 5 2.39 -4.53 0.47
C THR A 5 3.89 -4.73 0.48
N TRP A 6 4.42 -5.40 1.53
CA TRP A 6 5.76 -5.98 1.51
C TRP A 6 5.68 -7.37 0.85
N PRO A 7 6.21 -7.55 -0.38
CA PRO A 7 5.94 -8.75 -1.15
C PRO A 7 6.49 -10.03 -0.53
N ALA A 8 7.69 -9.99 0.09
CA ALA A 8 8.28 -11.17 0.72
C ALA A 8 7.38 -11.75 1.83
N SER A 9 6.83 -10.89 2.71
CA SER A 9 5.88 -11.33 3.74
C SER A 9 4.61 -11.92 3.14
N PHE A 10 4.05 -11.27 2.11
CA PHE A 10 2.85 -11.76 1.44
C PHE A 10 3.08 -13.14 0.82
N CYS A 11 4.25 -13.35 0.23
CA CYS A 11 4.64 -14.60 -0.44
C CYS A 11 5.13 -15.69 0.52
N HIS A 12 5.37 -15.39 1.80
CA HIS A 12 5.58 -16.41 2.83
C HIS A 12 4.29 -17.14 3.21
N ILE A 13 3.14 -16.51 3.00
CA ILE A 13 1.82 -17.08 3.34
C ILE A 13 0.97 -17.39 2.11
N ASN A 14 1.43 -17.05 0.90
CA ASN A 14 0.76 -17.31 -0.37
C ASN A 14 1.75 -17.85 -1.42
N THR A 15 1.27 -18.67 -2.35
CA THR A 15 2.06 -19.06 -3.53
C THR A 15 2.14 -17.88 -4.50
N CYS A 16 3.33 -17.32 -4.66
CA CYS A 16 3.58 -16.17 -5.52
C CYS A 16 4.29 -16.52 -6.84
N ILE A 17 4.16 -15.62 -7.81
CA ILE A 17 4.88 -15.64 -9.07
C ILE A 17 6.24 -14.98 -8.88
N SER A 18 7.30 -15.64 -9.35
CA SER A 18 8.66 -15.08 -9.34
C SER A 18 8.95 -14.24 -10.59
N PRO A 19 9.81 -13.21 -10.51
CA PRO A 19 10.54 -12.78 -9.32
C PRO A 19 9.67 -11.97 -8.35
N ILE A 20 9.84 -12.20 -7.04
CA ILE A 20 9.17 -11.43 -6.00
C ILE A 20 9.77 -10.02 -5.97
N PRO A 21 8.96 -8.94 -6.04
CA PRO A 21 9.50 -7.59 -6.01
C PRO A 21 10.25 -7.31 -4.70
N SER A 22 11.42 -6.69 -4.82
CA SER A 22 12.27 -6.42 -3.65
C SER A 22 11.92 -5.13 -2.92
N LYS A 23 10.92 -4.37 -3.40
CA LYS A 23 10.40 -3.14 -2.79
C LYS A 23 8.94 -3.34 -2.42
N PHE A 24 8.41 -2.45 -1.58
CA PHE A 24 6.97 -2.36 -1.39
C PHE A 24 6.27 -2.17 -2.75
N SER A 25 5.09 -2.76 -2.89
CA SER A 25 4.24 -2.59 -4.07
C SER A 25 2.88 -2.06 -3.64
N ILE A 26 2.25 -1.25 -4.47
CA ILE A 26 0.88 -0.80 -4.22
C ILE A 26 -0.03 -2.03 -4.10
N HIS A 27 -0.80 -2.08 -3.02
CA HIS A 27 -1.98 -2.93 -2.92
C HIS A 27 -3.18 -2.18 -3.47
N GLY A 28 -3.44 -0.97 -2.95
CA GLY A 28 -4.62 -0.21 -3.33
C GLY A 28 -4.68 1.20 -2.79
N LEU A 29 -5.49 2.02 -3.46
CA LEU A 29 -5.88 3.35 -3.00
C LEU A 29 -7.34 3.28 -2.53
N TRP A 30 -7.56 3.37 -1.23
CA TRP A 30 -8.87 3.17 -0.64
C TRP A 30 -9.43 4.49 -0.16
N PRO A 31 -10.47 5.05 -0.81
CA PRO A 31 -11.28 6.10 -0.22
C PRO A 31 -11.87 5.59 1.09
N GLN A 32 -11.60 6.27 2.19
CA GLN A 32 -12.12 5.90 3.51
C GLN A 32 -12.90 7.08 4.08
N ASN A 33 -14.14 6.83 4.50
CA ASN A 33 -14.77 7.66 5.51
C ASN A 33 -14.03 7.42 6.85
N ARG A 34 -14.04 8.40 7.76
CA ARG A 34 -13.49 8.19 9.13
C ARG A 34 -14.35 7.26 9.98
N SER A 35 -15.40 6.68 9.41
CA SER A 35 -16.41 5.85 10.08
C SER A 35 -16.31 4.41 9.61
N SER A 36 -16.56 3.44 10.49
CA SER A 36 -16.72 2.03 10.13
C SER A 36 -18.22 1.72 9.99
N PRO A 37 -18.67 1.01 8.94
CA PRO A 37 -17.87 0.36 7.90
C PRO A 37 -17.40 1.32 6.78
N HIS A 38 -16.29 0.93 6.15
CA HIS A 38 -15.77 1.61 4.97
C HIS A 38 -16.70 1.39 3.77
N THR A 39 -16.88 2.41 2.95
CA THR A 39 -17.69 2.29 1.73
C THR A 39 -16.94 1.48 0.67
N MET A 40 -17.60 0.49 0.09
CA MET A 40 -17.04 -0.40 -0.94
C MET A 40 -18.10 -0.61 -2.03
N ARG A 41 -17.65 -0.86 -3.28
CA ARG A 41 -18.54 -1.16 -4.43
C ARG A 41 -19.64 -0.09 -4.61
N CYS A 42 -19.24 1.17 -4.71
CA CYS A 42 -20.17 2.29 -4.69
C CYS A 42 -21.00 2.45 -5.97
N THR A 43 -20.46 2.01 -7.11
CA THR A 43 -21.15 2.01 -8.41
C THR A 43 -20.91 0.69 -9.14
N THR A 44 -21.62 0.49 -10.25
CA THR A 44 -21.44 -0.68 -11.14
C THR A 44 -20.45 -0.42 -12.28
N ASP A 45 -19.76 0.73 -12.27
CA ASP A 45 -18.85 1.14 -13.33
C ASP A 45 -17.66 0.17 -13.41
N GLN A 46 -17.39 -0.30 -14.61
CA GLN A 46 -16.29 -1.23 -14.85
C GLN A 46 -14.99 -0.48 -15.09
N LEU A 47 -13.87 -1.16 -14.83
CA LEU A 47 -12.55 -0.69 -15.22
C LEU A 47 -12.53 -0.47 -16.74
N VAL A 48 -12.11 0.70 -17.18
CA VAL A 48 -11.86 0.98 -18.61
C VAL A 48 -10.40 0.70 -18.90
N GLU A 49 -10.06 -0.53 -19.31
CA GLU A 49 -8.65 -0.96 -19.44
C GLU A 49 -7.81 -0.06 -20.35
N ASN A 50 -8.39 0.48 -21.43
CA ASN A 50 -7.70 1.39 -22.35
C ASN A 50 -7.22 2.68 -21.68
N GLU A 51 -7.87 3.11 -20.59
CA GLU A 51 -7.43 4.26 -19.80
C GLU A 51 -6.14 3.97 -19.01
N LEU A 52 -5.74 2.70 -18.86
CA LEU A 52 -4.49 2.33 -18.23
C LEU A 52 -3.29 2.37 -19.19
N ASN A 53 -3.52 2.35 -20.51
CA ASN A 53 -2.45 2.34 -21.53
C ASN A 53 -1.40 3.46 -21.33
N PRO A 54 -1.77 4.71 -20.99
CA PRO A 54 -0.78 5.76 -20.73
C PRO A 54 0.03 5.54 -19.43
N LEU A 55 -0.37 4.61 -18.57
CA LEU A 55 0.23 4.32 -17.26
C LEU A 55 1.02 2.99 -17.25
N THR A 56 0.90 2.16 -18.28
CA THR A 56 1.37 0.76 -18.31
C THR A 56 2.78 0.53 -17.78
N PRO A 57 3.83 1.28 -18.19
CA PRO A 57 5.19 1.01 -17.67
C PRO A 57 5.32 1.27 -16.16
N ARG A 58 4.55 2.24 -15.63
CA ARG A 58 4.59 2.60 -14.21
C ARG A 58 3.78 1.60 -13.38
N ILE A 59 2.54 1.34 -13.77
CA ILE A 59 1.61 0.51 -12.98
C ILE A 59 2.06 -0.95 -12.92
N GLU A 60 2.59 -1.51 -14.01
CA GLU A 60 3.12 -2.88 -14.01
C GLU A 60 4.31 -3.06 -13.07
N ASN A 61 5.13 -2.01 -12.92
CA ASN A 61 6.33 -2.07 -12.09
C ASN A 61 6.03 -1.92 -10.59
N VAL A 62 5.07 -1.05 -10.22
CA VAL A 62 4.84 -0.70 -8.80
C VAL A 62 3.54 -1.25 -8.22
N TRP A 63 2.62 -1.72 -9.06
CA TRP A 63 1.36 -2.32 -8.64
C TRP A 63 1.13 -3.72 -9.26
N PRO A 64 2.12 -4.64 -9.23
CA PRO A 64 1.92 -5.98 -9.76
C PRO A 64 0.94 -6.80 -8.91
N SER A 65 0.24 -7.73 -9.55
CA SER A 65 -0.32 -8.88 -8.86
C SER A 65 0.81 -9.85 -8.50
N LEU A 66 0.86 -10.28 -7.24
CA LEU A 66 1.86 -11.25 -6.79
C LEU A 66 1.46 -12.70 -7.07
N THR A 67 0.20 -12.97 -7.42
CA THR A 67 -0.38 -14.33 -7.51
C THR A 67 -1.05 -14.63 -8.85
N GLY A 68 -1.13 -13.66 -9.76
CA GLY A 68 -1.84 -13.83 -11.02
C GLY A 68 -1.62 -12.70 -11.99
N LYS A 69 -2.64 -12.45 -12.83
CA LYS A 69 -2.60 -11.39 -13.82
C LYS A 69 -2.86 -10.03 -13.16
N ASN A 70 -2.01 -9.07 -13.46
CA ASN A 70 -2.15 -7.67 -13.04
C ASN A 70 -3.56 -7.12 -13.29
N ILE A 71 -4.09 -7.32 -14.48
CA ILE A 71 -5.41 -6.78 -14.84
C ILE A 71 -6.54 -7.29 -13.95
N ASN A 72 -6.49 -8.55 -13.51
CA ASN A 72 -7.49 -9.09 -12.59
C ASN A 72 -7.43 -8.39 -11.23
N PHE A 73 -6.22 -8.09 -10.76
CA PHE A 73 -6.01 -7.41 -9.49
C PHE A 73 -6.44 -5.94 -9.59
N TRP A 74 -6.08 -5.24 -10.65
CA TRP A 74 -6.49 -3.85 -10.87
C TRP A 74 -8.01 -3.71 -11.03
N THR A 75 -8.65 -4.64 -11.74
CA THR A 75 -10.12 -4.69 -11.85
C THR A 75 -10.78 -4.90 -10.49
N TYR A 76 -10.21 -5.75 -9.63
CA TYR A 76 -10.70 -5.93 -8.27
C TYR A 76 -10.60 -4.63 -7.45
N GLU A 77 -9.43 -4.00 -7.44
CA GLU A 77 -9.20 -2.75 -6.70
C GLU A 77 -10.10 -1.61 -7.20
N TRP A 78 -10.30 -1.50 -8.51
CA TRP A 78 -11.25 -0.55 -9.09
C TRP A 78 -12.68 -0.83 -8.62
N ASN A 79 -13.17 -2.06 -8.81
CA ASN A 79 -14.55 -2.41 -8.51
C ASN A 79 -14.88 -2.25 -7.01
N VAL A 80 -13.94 -2.59 -6.14
CA VAL A 80 -14.14 -2.57 -4.70
C VAL A 80 -13.92 -1.17 -4.12
N HIS A 81 -12.90 -0.46 -4.57
CA HIS A 81 -12.45 0.80 -3.96
C HIS A 81 -12.52 2.00 -4.91
N GLY A 82 -12.07 1.82 -6.17
CA GLY A 82 -12.05 2.88 -7.18
C GLY A 82 -13.43 3.50 -7.47
N THR A 83 -14.47 2.68 -7.56
CA THR A 83 -15.87 3.14 -7.77
C THR A 83 -16.37 4.10 -6.68
N CYS A 84 -15.74 4.10 -5.51
CA CYS A 84 -16.06 5.00 -4.40
C CYS A 84 -15.33 6.34 -4.44
N SER A 85 -14.43 6.56 -5.39
CA SER A 85 -13.60 7.78 -5.50
C SER A 85 -14.25 8.90 -6.31
N THR A 86 -15.32 8.60 -7.06
CA THR A 86 -15.94 9.46 -8.09
C THR A 86 -14.96 9.93 -9.18
N MET A 87 -13.79 9.29 -9.33
CA MET A 87 -12.80 9.57 -10.37
C MET A 87 -13.05 8.71 -11.61
N THR A 88 -12.38 9.06 -12.71
CA THR A 88 -12.23 8.15 -13.86
C THR A 88 -11.28 7.00 -13.52
N THR A 89 -11.23 5.95 -14.35
CA THR A 89 -10.22 4.88 -14.18
C THR A 89 -8.82 5.49 -14.26
N TYR A 90 -8.55 6.30 -15.29
CA TYR A 90 -7.27 6.98 -15.44
C TYR A 90 -6.85 7.76 -14.18
N ASP A 91 -7.72 8.65 -13.68
CA ASP A 91 -7.38 9.55 -12.58
C ASP A 91 -7.13 8.80 -11.27
N TYR A 92 -7.91 7.75 -10.99
CA TYR A 92 -7.74 6.92 -9.80
C TYR A 92 -6.37 6.23 -9.77
N PHE A 93 -6.01 5.53 -10.86
CA PHE A 93 -4.73 4.83 -10.93
C PHE A 93 -3.57 5.83 -10.99
N LYS A 94 -3.70 6.92 -11.75
CA LYS A 94 -2.69 7.98 -11.79
C LYS A 94 -2.43 8.56 -10.40
N LEU A 95 -3.48 8.87 -9.64
CA LEU A 95 -3.34 9.40 -8.29
C LEU A 95 -2.59 8.43 -7.38
N ALA A 96 -2.95 7.14 -7.39
CA ALA A 96 -2.25 6.13 -6.59
C ALA A 96 -0.76 6.05 -6.93
N LEU A 97 -0.42 6.07 -8.23
CA LEU A 97 0.97 6.06 -8.70
C LEU A 97 1.74 7.32 -8.28
N ASP A 98 1.09 8.47 -8.30
CA ASP A 98 1.70 9.75 -7.91
C ASP A 98 1.88 9.84 -6.39
N LEU A 99 0.96 9.28 -5.60
CA LEU A 99 1.08 9.19 -4.14
C LEU A 99 2.18 8.21 -3.73
N TYR A 100 2.26 7.05 -4.37
CA TYR A 100 3.32 6.05 -4.15
C TYR A 100 4.71 6.64 -4.44
N ALA A 101 4.85 7.42 -5.52
CA ALA A 101 6.13 8.03 -5.89
C ALA A 101 6.67 9.06 -4.87
N LYS A 102 5.86 9.52 -3.91
CA LYS A 102 6.28 10.51 -2.89
C LYS A 102 7.27 9.94 -1.87
N ILE A 103 7.23 8.64 -1.56
CA ILE A 103 8.09 8.02 -0.54
C ILE A 103 8.54 6.62 -1.00
N ASP A 104 9.86 6.37 -0.98
CA ASP A 104 10.41 5.01 -1.04
C ASP A 104 10.51 4.45 0.39
N ILE A 105 9.49 3.70 0.84
CA ILE A 105 9.40 3.17 2.21
C ILE A 105 10.61 2.28 2.52
N LYS A 106 10.97 1.38 1.61
CA LYS A 106 12.13 0.50 1.83
C LYS A 106 13.41 1.31 1.95
N GLY A 107 13.66 2.23 1.02
CA GLY A 107 14.86 3.06 1.03
C GLY A 107 14.94 3.93 2.29
N LEU A 108 13.81 4.43 2.78
CA LEU A 108 13.71 5.17 4.03
C LEU A 108 14.07 4.28 5.23
N LEU A 109 13.47 3.10 5.36
CA LEU A 109 13.76 2.17 6.45
C LEU A 109 15.25 1.75 6.45
N GLN A 110 15.83 1.52 5.28
CA GLN A 110 17.26 1.24 5.13
C GLN A 110 18.14 2.39 5.65
N LYS A 111 17.79 3.66 5.37
CA LYS A 111 18.51 4.84 5.91
C LYS A 111 18.44 4.92 7.44
N SER A 112 17.41 4.34 8.05
CA SER A 112 17.26 4.22 9.50
C SER A 112 17.88 2.94 10.07
N ASN A 113 18.66 2.18 9.29
CA ASN A 113 19.21 0.87 9.66
C ASN A 113 18.14 -0.19 10.02
N LEU A 114 16.92 -0.03 9.49
CA LEU A 114 15.80 -0.94 9.63
C LEU A 114 15.68 -1.80 8.37
N THR A 115 16.61 -2.72 8.19
CA THR A 115 16.72 -3.52 6.95
C THR A 115 15.94 -4.83 7.03
N PRO A 116 15.32 -5.29 5.93
CA PRO A 116 14.79 -6.65 5.86
C PRO A 116 15.85 -7.72 6.17
N GLY A 117 15.47 -8.80 6.83
CA GLY A 117 16.38 -9.85 7.28
C GLY A 117 15.75 -10.81 8.30
N THR A 118 16.61 -11.46 9.09
CA THR A 118 16.21 -12.48 10.07
C THR A 118 15.88 -11.92 11.45
N LYS A 119 16.24 -10.67 11.72
CA LYS A 119 16.02 -10.02 13.03
C LYS A 119 14.68 -9.28 13.03
N SER A 120 14.01 -9.28 14.19
CA SER A 120 12.87 -8.41 14.40
C SER A 120 13.31 -6.95 14.50
N ILE A 121 12.39 -6.06 14.17
CA ILE A 121 12.48 -4.61 14.31
C ILE A 121 11.37 -4.18 15.25
N LYS A 122 11.62 -3.24 16.17
CA LYS A 122 10.54 -2.74 17.02
C LYS A 122 9.52 -2.01 16.15
N ARG A 123 8.24 -2.32 16.36
CA ARG A 123 7.12 -1.67 15.66
C ARG A 123 7.21 -0.15 15.70
N ILE A 124 7.54 0.38 16.88
CA ILE A 124 7.65 1.83 17.10
C ILE A 124 8.78 2.45 16.26
N ASP A 125 9.88 1.73 16.02
CA ASP A 125 10.99 2.24 15.22
C ASP A 125 10.59 2.37 13.74
N ILE A 126 9.81 1.41 13.22
CA ILE A 126 9.24 1.47 11.86
C ILE A 126 8.28 2.66 11.74
N GLU A 127 7.34 2.78 12.68
CA GLU A 127 6.36 3.87 12.72
C GLU A 127 7.06 5.24 12.79
N ASP A 128 8.04 5.39 13.68
CA ASP A 128 8.79 6.63 13.87
C ASP A 128 9.65 6.99 12.67
N ALA A 129 10.32 6.02 12.04
CA ALA A 129 11.12 6.27 10.85
C ALA A 129 10.26 6.84 9.73
N ILE A 130 9.14 6.17 9.42
CA ILE A 130 8.20 6.60 8.37
C ILE A 130 7.60 7.97 8.72
N LYS A 131 7.18 8.16 9.97
CA LYS A 131 6.60 9.40 10.47
C LYS A 131 7.56 10.59 10.34
N LYS A 132 8.81 10.43 10.80
CA LYS A 132 9.80 11.51 10.88
C LYS A 132 10.43 11.82 9.52
N LEU A 133 10.75 10.79 8.74
CA LEU A 133 11.53 10.94 7.50
C LEU A 133 10.69 10.94 6.22
N GLY A 134 9.47 10.42 6.27
CA GLY A 134 8.63 10.21 5.08
C GLY A 134 7.43 11.16 5.04
N THR A 135 6.61 11.15 6.08
CA THR A 135 5.26 11.73 6.03
C THR A 135 5.14 13.12 6.67
N GLY A 136 6.26 13.74 7.05
CA GLY A 136 6.26 15.07 7.68
C GLY A 136 5.56 15.10 9.04
N GLY A 137 5.60 13.99 9.80
CA GLY A 137 5.02 13.90 11.14
C GLY A 137 3.67 13.15 11.20
N SER A 138 3.16 12.64 10.09
CA SER A 138 1.90 11.87 10.08
C SER A 138 2.12 10.39 10.36
N THR A 139 1.38 9.82 11.32
CA THR A 139 1.53 8.42 11.71
C THR A 139 0.98 7.46 10.65
N PRO A 140 1.79 6.48 10.15
CA PRO A 140 1.29 5.43 9.27
C PRO A 140 0.49 4.38 10.05
N GLN A 141 -0.24 3.52 9.34
CA GLN A 141 -0.81 2.29 9.91
C GLN A 141 -0.01 1.08 9.42
N LEU A 142 0.38 0.20 10.34
CA LEU A 142 1.02 -1.07 10.02
C LEU A 142 0.02 -2.22 10.12
N ASN A 143 0.07 -3.14 9.16
CA ASN A 143 -0.68 -4.38 9.17
C ASN A 143 0.27 -5.57 9.05
N CYS A 144 0.15 -6.52 9.96
CA CYS A 144 1.03 -7.69 10.03
C CYS A 144 0.24 -8.99 9.88
N ASP A 145 0.92 -10.05 9.48
CA ASP A 145 0.40 -11.40 9.64
C ASP A 145 0.35 -11.73 11.14
N LYS A 146 -0.81 -12.14 11.63
CA LYS A 146 -1.03 -12.40 13.07
C LYS A 146 -0.24 -13.62 13.57
N LYS A 147 0.10 -14.57 12.67
CA LYS A 147 0.78 -15.80 13.06
C LYS A 147 2.28 -15.61 13.18
N SER A 148 2.90 -14.99 12.18
CA SER A 148 4.35 -14.80 12.12
C SER A 148 4.84 -13.46 12.70
N GLY A 149 3.97 -12.44 12.77
CA GLY A 149 4.39 -11.07 13.07
C GLY A 149 5.10 -10.38 11.90
N ASN A 150 5.10 -11.00 10.71
CA ASN A 150 5.66 -10.41 9.50
C ASN A 150 4.84 -9.19 9.06
N LEU A 151 5.52 -8.09 8.73
CA LEU A 151 4.89 -6.90 8.18
C LEU A 151 4.30 -7.22 6.81
N LEU A 152 2.98 -7.15 6.66
CA LEU A 152 2.30 -7.36 5.39
C LEU A 152 2.16 -6.05 4.63
N GLU A 153 1.74 -4.98 5.32
CA GLU A 153 1.48 -3.70 4.67
C GLU A 153 1.89 -2.52 5.53
N VAL A 154 2.32 -1.46 4.85
CA VAL A 154 2.33 -0.10 5.37
C VAL A 154 1.20 0.67 4.69
N ARG A 155 0.41 1.39 5.47
CA ARG A 155 -0.71 2.19 4.99
C ARG A 155 -0.48 3.66 5.31
N LEU A 156 -0.53 4.49 4.28
CA LEU A 156 -0.34 5.93 4.34
C LEU A 156 -1.68 6.64 4.11
N CYS A 157 -2.00 7.62 4.96
CA CYS A 157 -3.27 8.35 4.87
C CYS A 157 -3.04 9.74 4.31
N PHE A 158 -4.01 10.18 3.53
CA PHE A 158 -4.01 11.48 2.87
C PHE A 158 -5.34 12.18 3.09
N ASP A 159 -5.33 13.51 3.10
CA ASP A 159 -6.55 14.31 3.02
C ASP A 159 -7.21 14.19 1.63
N THR A 160 -8.40 14.76 1.49
CA THR A 160 -9.21 14.71 0.26
C THR A 160 -9.01 15.96 -0.62
N SER A 161 -7.92 16.70 -0.42
CA SER A 161 -7.64 17.89 -1.23
C SER A 161 -7.20 17.50 -2.65
N THR A 162 -7.27 18.43 -3.60
CA THR A 162 -6.83 18.20 -5.00
C THR A 162 -5.34 17.83 -5.10
N ASN A 163 -4.52 18.22 -4.11
CA ASN A 163 -3.14 17.78 -3.99
C ASN A 163 -2.93 17.13 -2.61
N PRO A 164 -3.28 15.84 -2.47
CA PRO A 164 -3.42 15.21 -1.16
C PRO A 164 -2.16 15.32 -0.30
N LYS A 165 -2.33 15.80 0.94
CA LYS A 165 -1.26 15.87 1.95
C LYS A 165 -1.38 14.70 2.92
N TYR A 166 -0.25 14.27 3.47
CA TYR A 166 -0.24 13.25 4.51
C TYR A 166 -1.06 13.71 5.72
N THR A 167 -1.81 12.78 6.29
CA THR A 167 -2.52 12.93 7.56
C THR A 167 -2.32 11.67 8.40
N ASN A 168 -2.54 11.76 9.70
CA ASN A 168 -2.51 10.59 10.58
C ASN A 168 -3.52 9.53 10.12
N CYS A 169 -3.06 8.29 10.01
CA CYS A 169 -3.94 7.14 9.90
C CYS A 169 -4.62 6.81 11.25
N PRO A 170 -5.72 6.03 11.22
CA PRO A 170 -6.28 5.44 12.44
C PRO A 170 -5.21 4.66 13.22
N THR A 171 -5.24 4.76 14.55
CA THR A 171 -4.19 4.20 15.43
C THR A 171 -4.27 2.68 15.63
N TYR A 172 -5.26 2.02 15.04
CA TYR A 172 -5.39 0.57 15.15
C TYR A 172 -4.28 -0.14 14.35
N THR A 173 -3.59 -1.07 15.00
CA THR A 173 -2.67 -2.01 14.34
C THR A 173 -2.83 -3.39 14.97
N ASN A 174 -2.65 -4.42 14.15
CA ASN A 174 -2.56 -5.82 14.60
C ASN A 174 -1.11 -6.30 14.72
N CYS A 175 -0.12 -5.41 14.50
CA CYS A 175 1.28 -5.77 14.58
C CYS A 175 1.74 -5.96 16.04
N PRO A 176 2.55 -6.99 16.32
CA PRO A 176 3.19 -7.17 17.62
C PRO A 176 4.23 -6.08 17.91
N LEU A 177 4.83 -6.09 19.11
CA LEU A 177 5.93 -5.17 19.46
C LEU A 177 7.19 -5.40 18.59
N ASP A 178 7.47 -6.66 18.26
CA ASP A 178 8.59 -7.11 17.43
C ASP A 178 8.06 -7.56 16.08
N VAL A 179 8.37 -6.79 15.03
CA VAL A 179 7.87 -6.98 13.66
C VAL A 179 8.99 -7.54 12.79
N TYR A 180 8.66 -8.45 11.89
CA TYR A 180 9.62 -9.06 10.97
C TYR A 180 9.43 -8.54 9.55
N LEU A 181 10.54 -8.18 8.88
CA LEU A 181 10.57 -7.86 7.45
C LEU A 181 11.44 -8.93 6.78
N PRO A 182 10.87 -10.06 6.33
CA PRO A 182 11.63 -11.11 5.66
C PRO A 182 12.19 -10.65 4.31
N LEU A 183 13.22 -11.36 3.84
CA LEU A 183 13.81 -11.19 2.51
C LEU A 183 13.04 -11.93 1.44
#